data_AF-A0A7W1KPU3-F1
#
_entry.id   AF-A0A7W1KPU3-F1
#
_cell.length_a   1.000
_cell.length_b   1.000
_cell.length_c   1.000
_cell.angle_alpha   90.00
_cell.angle_beta   90.00
_cell.angle_gamma   90.00
#
_symmetry.space_group_name_H-M   'P 1'
#
loop_
_entity.id
_entity.type
_entity.pdbx_description
1 polymer ?
#
loop_
_entity_poly.entity_id
_entity_poly.type
_entity_poly.pdbx_seq_one_letter_code
_entity_poly.pdbx_strand_id
1 'polypeptide(L)'
;MSSPIPVAIIQHPPVFMDLPASLERAVTLAEGAARNGARLITFGETWLPGYPAWLDYCGDMALWDHAPTKAVFARLRQNSIVVPGKETKLLAQFAGDHEITLIIGVNERVES
;
A
#
# COMPACT_ATOMS: atom_id res chain seq x y z
N MET A 1 -23.03 11.26 24.16
CA MET A 1 -22.53 10.24 23.21
C MET A 1 -21.73 10.97 22.15
N SER A 2 -20.55 10.46 21.76
CA SER A 2 -19.76 11.05 20.67
C SER A 2 -20.48 10.85 19.34
N SER A 3 -20.34 11.82 18.41
CA SER A 3 -20.87 11.68 17.06
C SER A 3 -20.20 10.51 16.32
N PRO A 4 -20.93 9.78 15.45
CA PRO A 4 -20.33 8.72 14.63
C PRO A 4 -19.27 9.29 13.69
N ILE A 5 -18.20 8.52 13.47
CA ILE A 5 -17.11 8.86 12.54
C ILE A 5 -17.39 8.15 11.21
N PRO A 6 -17.54 8.88 10.08
CA PRO A 6 -17.70 8.24 8.77
C PRO A 6 -16.40 7.53 8.34
N VAL A 7 -16.53 6.29 7.90
CA VAL A 7 -15.41 5.43 7.52
C VAL A 7 -15.56 4.98 6.06
N ALA A 8 -14.45 4.92 5.33
CA ALA A 8 -14.36 4.32 4.01
C ALA A 8 -13.36 3.16 3.97
N ILE A 9 -13.73 2.10 3.25
CA ILE A 9 -12.88 0.95 2.96
C ILE A 9 -12.61 0.96 1.47
N ILE A 10 -11.33 1.06 1.08
CA ILE A 10 -10.94 1.05 -0.32
C ILE A 10 -10.81 -0.41 -0.78
N GLN A 11 -11.82 -0.88 -1.53
CA GLN A 11 -11.82 -2.19 -2.17
C GLN A 11 -11.45 -2.06 -3.66
N HIS A 12 -10.18 -1.73 -3.91
CA HIS A 12 -9.62 -1.60 -5.25
C HIS A 12 -8.17 -2.10 -5.25
N PRO A 13 -7.69 -2.78 -6.30
CA PRO A 13 -6.31 -3.25 -6.35
C PRO A 13 -5.29 -2.11 -6.56
N PRO A 14 -4.04 -2.25 -6.07
CA PRO A 14 -2.93 -1.38 -6.43
C PRO A 14 -2.53 -1.57 -7.90
N VAL A 15 -1.59 -0.77 -8.38
CA VAL A 15 -0.88 -1.08 -9.62
C VAL A 15 0.25 -2.05 -9.25
N PHE A 16 -0.01 -3.34 -9.49
CA PHE A 16 0.80 -4.42 -8.95
C PHE A 16 2.29 -4.28 -9.27
N MET A 17 3.13 -4.28 -8.23
CA MET A 17 4.60 -4.11 -8.33
C MET A 17 5.03 -2.83 -9.07
N ASP A 18 4.24 -1.77 -8.98
CA ASP A 18 4.54 -0.42 -9.42
C ASP A 18 4.19 0.55 -8.29
N LEU A 19 5.19 0.91 -7.49
CA LEU A 19 4.99 1.76 -6.32
C LEU A 19 4.52 3.18 -6.69
N PRO A 20 5.15 3.90 -7.64
CA PRO A 20 4.69 5.22 -8.05
C PRO A 20 3.22 5.23 -8.52
N ALA A 21 2.84 4.31 -9.40
CA ALA A 21 1.47 4.26 -9.91
C ALA A 21 0.46 3.81 -8.84
N SER A 22 0.89 2.97 -7.89
CA SER A 22 0.08 2.61 -6.73
C SER A 22 -0.14 3.78 -5.77
N LEU A 23 0.88 4.60 -5.52
CA LEU A 23 0.74 5.79 -4.68
C LEU A 23 -0.22 6.81 -5.29
N GLU A 24 -0.09 7.09 -6.59
CA GLU A 24 -1.02 7.96 -7.32
C GLU A 24 -2.45 7.45 -7.17
N ARG A 25 -2.67 6.15 -7.40
CA ARG A 25 -3.97 5.51 -7.22
C ARG A 25 -4.48 5.60 -5.78
N ALA A 26 -3.63 5.40 -4.78
CA ALA A 26 -4.02 5.50 -3.37
C ALA A 26 -4.54 6.91 -3.05
N VAL A 27 -3.82 7.95 -3.49
CA VAL A 27 -4.21 9.35 -3.32
C VAL A 27 -5.54 9.63 -4.02
N THR A 28 -5.71 9.24 -5.28
CA THR A 28 -6.96 9.46 -6.02
C THR A 28 -8.17 8.79 -5.33
N LEU A 29 -8.01 7.54 -4.89
CA LEU A 29 -9.08 6.80 -4.23
C LEU A 29 -9.42 7.38 -2.85
N ALA A 30 -8.41 7.72 -2.06
CA ALA A 30 -8.60 8.31 -0.74
C ALA A 30 -9.18 9.73 -0.84
N GLU A 31 -8.79 10.53 -1.83
CA GLU A 31 -9.36 11.85 -2.07
C GLU A 31 -10.85 11.74 -2.41
N GLY A 32 -11.22 10.78 -3.26
CA GLY A 32 -12.63 10.50 -3.55
C GLY A 32 -13.44 10.16 -2.30
N ALA A 33 -12.91 9.32 -1.42
CA ALA A 33 -13.55 8.96 -0.15
C ALA A 33 -13.62 10.15 0.84
N ALA A 34 -12.56 10.96 0.92
CA ALA A 34 -12.55 12.18 1.74
C ALA A 34 -13.60 13.19 1.26
N ARG A 35 -13.72 13.41 -0.06
CA ARG A 35 -14.78 14.27 -0.65
C ARG A 35 -16.19 13.76 -0.36
N ASN A 36 -16.35 12.45 -0.15
CA ASN A 36 -17.61 11.83 0.26
C ASN A 36 -17.84 11.87 1.79
N GLY A 37 -16.97 12.55 2.55
CA GLY A 37 -17.13 12.80 3.98
C GLY A 37 -16.44 11.79 4.90
N ALA A 38 -15.66 10.83 4.37
CA ALA A 38 -14.92 9.89 5.20
C ALA A 38 -13.85 10.61 6.04
N ARG A 39 -13.73 10.25 7.32
CA ARG A 39 -12.71 10.76 8.26
C ARG A 39 -11.70 9.69 8.67
N LEU A 40 -12.01 8.42 8.43
CA LEU A 40 -11.06 7.32 8.47
C LEU A 40 -11.15 6.54 7.16
N ILE A 41 -10.01 6.30 6.53
CA ILE A 41 -9.91 5.60 5.25
C ILE A 41 -8.90 4.48 5.42
N THR A 42 -9.31 3.24 5.09
CA THR A 42 -8.43 2.07 5.17
C THR A 42 -8.30 1.36 3.82
N PHE A 43 -7.11 0.84 3.58
CA PHE A 43 -6.77 -0.02 2.45
C PHE A 43 -6.61 -1.47 2.93
N GLY A 44 -6.49 -2.40 1.97
CA GLY A 44 -6.25 -3.81 2.25
C GLY A 44 -4.82 -4.11 2.76
N GLU A 45 -4.60 -5.38 3.07
CA GLU A 45 -3.31 -5.92 3.49
C GLU A 45 -2.23 -5.71 2.41
N THR A 46 -1.02 -5.29 2.83
CA THR A 46 0.16 -5.15 1.95
C THR A 46 -0.10 -4.42 0.63
N TRP A 47 -1.03 -3.47 0.64
CA TRP A 47 -1.54 -2.80 -0.57
C TRP A 47 -0.45 -2.08 -1.36
N LEU A 48 0.57 -1.50 -0.71
CA LEU A 48 1.76 -0.97 -1.39
C LEU A 48 2.92 -1.98 -1.41
N PRO A 49 3.50 -2.32 -2.58
CA PRO A 49 3.00 -2.11 -3.95
C PRO A 49 2.01 -3.22 -4.39
N GLY A 50 1.57 -4.07 -3.46
CA GLY A 50 0.67 -5.19 -3.69
C GLY A 50 1.10 -6.43 -2.91
N TYR A 51 0.11 -7.25 -2.58
CA TYR A 51 0.33 -8.51 -1.89
C TYR A 51 1.16 -9.46 -2.76
N PRO A 52 2.20 -10.12 -2.21
CA PRO A 52 3.07 -11.04 -2.95
C PRO A 52 2.38 -12.37 -3.30
N ALA A 53 1.35 -12.31 -4.15
CA ALA A 53 0.49 -13.44 -4.49
C ALA A 53 1.25 -14.65 -5.10
N TRP A 54 2.43 -14.43 -5.67
CA TRP A 54 3.29 -15.54 -6.14
C TRP A 54 3.71 -16.50 -5.01
N LEU A 55 3.64 -16.09 -3.74
CA LEU A 55 3.84 -16.99 -2.61
C LEU A 55 2.74 -18.05 -2.49
N ASP A 56 1.53 -17.77 -2.95
CA ASP A 56 0.38 -18.68 -2.82
C ASP A 56 0.12 -19.48 -4.09
N TYR A 57 0.45 -18.91 -5.27
CA TYR A 57 0.08 -19.49 -6.56
C TYR A 57 1.22 -20.22 -7.29
N CYS A 58 2.49 -19.96 -6.95
CA CYS A 58 3.62 -20.57 -7.65
C CYS A 58 4.21 -21.71 -6.81
N GLY A 59 4.05 -22.97 -7.22
CA GLY A 59 4.50 -24.13 -6.43
C GLY A 59 6.01 -24.24 -6.20
N ASP A 60 6.82 -23.64 -7.07
CA ASP A 60 8.30 -23.68 -6.99
C ASP A 60 8.89 -22.56 -6.12
N MET A 61 8.06 -21.75 -5.46
CA MET A 61 8.50 -20.56 -4.72
C MET A 61 9.44 -20.89 -3.54
N ALA A 62 9.29 -22.08 -2.95
CA ALA A 62 10.08 -22.53 -1.80
C ALA A 62 11.37 -23.29 -2.18
N LEU A 63 11.69 -23.39 -3.47
CA LEU A 63 12.92 -24.05 -3.91
C LEU A 63 14.17 -23.25 -3.48
N TRP A 64 15.17 -23.96 -2.96
CA TRP A 64 16.45 -23.36 -2.61
C TRP A 64 17.16 -22.82 -3.87
N ASP A 65 17.79 -21.65 -3.73
CA ASP A 65 18.57 -21.00 -4.80
C ASP A 65 17.79 -20.75 -6.11
N HIS A 66 16.45 -20.72 -6.05
CA HIS A 66 15.60 -20.62 -7.23
C HIS A 66 15.64 -19.22 -7.86
N ALA A 67 16.22 -19.12 -9.07
CA ALA A 67 16.43 -17.84 -9.75
C ALA A 67 15.13 -17.04 -10.01
N PRO A 68 14.01 -17.64 -10.47
CA PRO A 68 12.73 -16.94 -10.61
C PRO A 68 12.22 -16.34 -9.28
N THR A 69 12.30 -17.09 -8.17
CA THR A 69 11.89 -16.59 -6.84
C THR A 69 12.73 -15.39 -6.43
N LYS A 70 14.05 -15.45 -6.63
CA LYS A 70 14.94 -14.32 -6.35
C LYS A 70 14.60 -13.09 -7.19
N ALA A 71 14.29 -13.28 -8.47
CA ALA A 71 13.95 -12.19 -9.38
C ALA A 71 12.64 -11.49 -8.97
N VAL A 72 11.59 -12.24 -8.64
CA VAL A 72 10.31 -11.66 -8.21
C VAL A 72 10.42 -10.98 -6.84
N PHE A 73 11.18 -11.57 -5.91
CA PHE A 73 11.47 -10.94 -4.62
C PHE A 73 12.28 -9.64 -4.78
N ALA A 74 13.30 -9.63 -5.64
CA ALA A 74 14.08 -8.43 -5.92
C ALA A 74 13.20 -7.30 -6.47
N ARG A 75 12.26 -7.63 -7.38
CA ARG A 75 11.28 -6.67 -7.91
C ARG A 75 10.32 -6.16 -6.83
N LEU A 76 9.83 -7.02 -5.94
CA LEU A 76 9.05 -6.60 -4.77
C LEU A 76 9.85 -5.62 -3.91
N ARG A 77 11.08 -5.98 -3.53
CA ARG A 77 11.94 -5.15 -2.67
C ARG A 77 12.23 -3.78 -3.31
N GLN A 78 12.45 -3.73 -4.62
CA GLN A 78 12.66 -2.48 -5.37
C GLN A 78 11.43 -1.55 -5.30
N ASN A 79 10.22 -2.13 -5.28
CA ASN A 79 8.94 -1.41 -5.19
C ASN A 79 8.38 -1.34 -3.75
N SER A 80 9.11 -1.82 -2.75
CA SER A 80 8.72 -1.69 -1.34
C SER A 80 9.13 -0.33 -0.80
N ILE A 81 8.35 0.21 0.14
CA ILE A 81 8.59 1.55 0.70
C ILE A 81 9.60 1.51 1.84
N VAL A 82 10.23 2.63 2.14
CA VAL A 82 11.02 2.81 3.37
C VAL A 82 10.16 3.54 4.41
N VAL A 83 10.22 3.10 5.66
CA VAL A 83 9.50 3.73 6.78
C VAL A 83 10.49 4.15 7.86
N PRO A 84 10.56 5.45 8.24
CA PRO A 84 9.98 6.60 7.55
C PRO A 84 10.70 6.89 6.22
N GLY A 85 9.96 7.36 5.22
CA GLY A 85 10.50 7.65 3.88
C GLY A 85 9.71 8.73 3.14
N LYS A 86 10.06 8.94 1.86
CA LYS A 86 9.39 9.96 1.01
C LYS A 86 7.91 9.60 0.78
N GLU A 87 7.60 8.31 0.66
CA GLU A 87 6.24 7.80 0.47
C GLU A 87 5.38 8.03 1.72
N THR A 88 5.90 7.69 2.91
CA THR A 88 5.15 7.93 4.16
C THR A 88 4.97 9.42 4.44
N LYS A 89 5.94 10.27 4.04
CA LYS A 89 5.81 11.73 4.17
C LYS A 89 4.74 12.30 3.23
N LEU A 90 4.67 11.80 1.99
CA LEU A 90 3.61 12.17 1.05
C LEU A 90 2.23 11.77 1.58
N LEU A 91 2.07 10.54 2.06
CA LEU A 91 0.80 10.05 2.61
C LEU A 91 0.40 10.79 3.88
N ALA A 92 1.37 11.14 4.74
CA ALA A 92 1.12 11.94 5.94
C ALA A 92 0.67 13.36 5.61
N GLN A 93 1.32 14.01 4.62
CA GLN A 93 0.91 15.33 4.14
C GLN A 93 -0.51 15.28 3.58
N PHE A 94 -0.79 14.32 2.71
CA PHE A 94 -2.12 14.11 2.14
C PHE A 94 -3.19 13.89 3.23
N ALA A 95 -2.91 13.04 4.23
CA ALA A 95 -3.84 12.80 5.32
C ALA A 95 -4.12 14.06 6.14
N GLY A 96 -3.09 14.90 6.37
CA GLY A 96 -3.21 16.20 7.03
C GLY A 96 -4.05 17.19 6.22
N ASP A 97 -3.77 17.34 4.92
CA ASP A 97 -4.46 18.27 4.03
C ASP A 97 -5.97 17.97 3.92
N HIS A 98 -6.35 16.71 4.07
CA HIS A 98 -7.75 16.25 4.02
C HIS A 98 -8.40 16.00 5.38
N GLU A 99 -7.69 16.26 6.49
CA GLU A 99 -8.15 16.00 7.87
C GLU A 99 -8.70 14.58 8.10
N ILE A 100 -8.02 13.58 7.52
CA ILE A 100 -8.38 12.16 7.59
C ILE A 100 -7.35 11.36 8.40
N THR A 101 -7.80 10.26 8.98
CA THR A 101 -6.92 9.17 9.40
C THR A 101 -6.79 8.17 8.24
N LEU A 102 -5.56 7.93 7.80
CA LEU A 102 -5.26 7.00 6.70
C LEU A 102 -4.56 5.74 7.24
N ILE A 103 -5.13 4.57 6.94
CA ILE A 103 -4.57 3.26 7.28
C ILE A 103 -4.25 2.53 5.98
N ILE A 104 -2.98 2.17 5.77
CA ILE A 104 -2.55 1.50 4.53
C ILE A 104 -1.55 0.40 4.83
N GLY A 105 -1.82 -0.80 4.32
CA GLY A 105 -0.89 -1.92 4.38
C GLY A 105 0.25 -1.74 3.40
N VAL A 106 1.47 -2.07 3.81
CA VAL A 106 2.69 -1.83 3.01
C VAL A 106 3.66 -3.00 3.15
N ASN A 107 4.44 -3.24 2.10
CA ASN A 107 5.70 -3.97 2.20
C ASN A 107 6.80 -2.94 2.50
N GLU A 108 7.37 -3.02 3.69
CA GLU A 108 8.51 -2.20 4.11
C GLU A 108 9.82 -2.85 3.67
N ARG A 109 10.75 -2.06 3.14
CA ARG A 109 12.16 -2.46 2.98
C ARG A 109 13.03 -1.73 3.98
N VAL A 110 13.95 -2.47 4.57
CA VAL A 110 15.02 -1.93 5.40
C VAL A 110 16.22 -1.62 4.50
N GLU A 111 16.72 -0.40 4.61
CA GLU A 111 18.01 0.01 4.05
C GLU A 111 19.09 -0.18 5.12
N SER A 112 20.17 -0.88 4.76
CA SER A 112 21.32 -1.19 5.61
C SER A 112 22.48 -0.25 5.34
#